data_AF-A0A9W9HP07-F1
#
_entry.id   AF-A0A9W9HP07-F1
#
_cell.length_a   1.000
_cell.length_b   1.000
_cell.length_c   1.000
_cell.angle_alpha   90.00
_cell.angle_beta   90.00
_cell.angle_gamma   90.00
#
_symmetry.space_group_name_H-M   'P 1'
#
loop_
_entity.id
_entity.type
_entity.pdbx_description
1 polymer ?
#
loop_
_entity_poly.entity_id
_entity_poly.type
_entity_poly.pdbx_seq_one_letter_code
_entity_poly.pdbx_strand_id
1 'polypeptide(L)'
;MNRDGPTSSPLVDESHGGVSDSETQNQLEVVFYPDSNHRRKSSLVTMEKPKVKPHQDQNDRTTACYVHSLIAGEWAASPSKAADAQSIIRSRDDEQQFVGPKPFGEDELVSVVDSDNKTLKPVPTILQSRHLTKRQLSDMAWNVRKLSKKLGSIKLKLTVRNVFVVSKAHDESLVSLTRKVTRWLLSKDRDSPYNVYVERRMETHPDFGALQLLEEEPSAKGRLKYWDPKLAQEQPHLFDFVITLGGDGTVLYTSWLFQRIVPPVLSFALGSLGFLTNFDFADHQRILETSFREGVVVSLRLRFECTIMRSKARLKDPHARSLTSRDLVEELIGEEGEDTLTHTPDRVYEILNDVVLDRGPNPTMSQIELFGDDEHFTTLLADGICIATPTGSTAYNLAAGGSLSHPENPVILVTAICAHTLSFRPIILPDTIVLRMGVPYDARTSSWASFDGRERVELHPGDYVTVSASRYPFANVLPQGRRGEDWVHSISKTLNWNSRQKQKSFK
;
A
#
# COMPACT_ATOMS: atom_id res chain seq x y z
N MET A 1 -27.75 62.23 -34.44
CA MET A 1 -26.53 62.46 -35.25
C MET A 1 -25.97 61.07 -35.52
N ASN A 2 -26.24 60.49 -36.69
CA ASN A 2 -25.43 60.58 -37.93
C ASN A 2 -24.02 59.96 -37.72
N ARG A 3 -23.47 59.07 -38.56
CA ARG A 3 -23.88 58.40 -39.83
C ARG A 3 -22.88 57.23 -40.08
N ASP A 4 -23.02 56.26 -40.98
CA ASP A 4 -24.03 55.93 -42.03
C ASP A 4 -24.07 54.39 -42.24
N GLY A 5 -24.80 53.85 -43.23
CA GLY A 5 -24.78 52.43 -43.66
C GLY A 5 -23.81 52.12 -44.84
N PRO A 6 -24.10 51.18 -45.79
CA PRO A 6 -25.39 50.49 -46.01
C PRO A 6 -25.39 49.01 -46.55
N THR A 7 -26.55 48.37 -46.42
CA THR A 7 -27.26 47.40 -47.31
C THR A 7 -26.54 46.54 -48.37
N SER A 8 -26.91 45.24 -48.45
CA SER A 8 -27.90 44.74 -49.46
C SER A 8 -28.24 43.24 -49.31
N SER A 9 -29.46 42.87 -49.73
CA SER A 9 -30.05 41.52 -49.82
C SER A 9 -30.46 41.25 -51.29
N PRO A 10 -30.97 40.06 -51.74
CA PRO A 10 -32.27 39.52 -51.34
C PRO A 10 -32.40 37.96 -51.33
N LEU A 11 -33.64 37.49 -51.11
CA LEU A 11 -34.10 36.09 -51.02
C LEU A 11 -34.23 35.36 -52.38
N VAL A 12 -34.12 34.02 -52.37
CA VAL A 12 -34.91 33.08 -53.20
C VAL A 12 -35.23 31.84 -52.35
N ASP A 13 -36.37 31.20 -52.60
CA ASP A 13 -37.00 30.15 -51.78
C ASP A 13 -36.94 28.74 -52.42
N GLU A 14 -37.31 27.71 -51.63
CA GLU A 14 -37.65 26.31 -51.98
C GLU A 14 -36.67 25.44 -52.82
N SER A 15 -36.19 24.33 -52.23
CA SER A 15 -36.78 22.99 -52.45
C SER A 15 -35.88 21.82 -51.99
N HIS A 16 -36.49 20.64 -51.85
CA HIS A 16 -35.98 19.43 -51.19
C HIS A 16 -34.65 18.84 -51.71
N GLY A 17 -33.84 18.33 -50.78
CA GLY A 17 -32.79 17.35 -51.04
C GLY A 17 -32.18 16.82 -49.73
N GLY A 18 -32.60 15.62 -49.29
CA GLY A 18 -31.93 14.93 -48.18
C GLY A 18 -30.88 13.94 -48.70
N VAL A 19 -29.90 13.58 -47.85
CA VAL A 19 -29.35 12.21 -47.68
C VAL A 19 -28.16 12.20 -46.70
N SER A 20 -28.11 11.15 -45.88
CA SER A 20 -27.02 10.59 -45.06
C SER A 20 -26.27 11.46 -44.04
N ASP A 21 -26.43 11.04 -42.78
CA ASP A 21 -25.37 11.09 -41.76
C ASP A 21 -24.03 10.56 -42.30
N SER A 22 -22.93 11.19 -41.88
CA SER A 22 -21.64 10.52 -41.76
C SER A 22 -20.98 10.96 -40.45
N GLU A 23 -20.94 10.06 -39.48
CA GLU A 23 -20.27 10.28 -38.20
C GLU A 23 -18.80 10.64 -38.42
N THR A 24 -18.41 11.89 -38.19
CA THR A 24 -17.00 12.25 -38.08
C THR A 24 -16.44 11.67 -36.80
N GLN A 25 -15.94 10.44 -36.87
CA GLN A 25 -15.07 9.86 -35.86
C GLN A 25 -13.83 10.75 -35.71
N ASN A 26 -13.81 11.60 -34.68
CA ASN A 26 -12.58 12.27 -34.25
C ASN A 26 -11.61 11.20 -33.75
N GLN A 27 -10.72 10.74 -34.64
CA GLN A 27 -9.55 9.96 -34.25
C GLN A 27 -8.69 10.85 -33.35
N LEU A 28 -8.58 10.48 -32.08
CA LEU A 28 -7.65 11.08 -31.14
C LEU A 28 -6.22 10.71 -31.56
N GLU A 29 -5.53 11.65 -32.19
CA GLU A 29 -4.11 11.53 -32.50
C GLU A 29 -3.31 11.61 -31.19
N VAL A 30 -2.81 10.47 -30.72
CA VAL A 30 -1.92 10.41 -29.56
C VAL A 30 -0.50 10.76 -30.00
N VAL A 31 -0.18 12.05 -29.97
CA VAL A 31 1.17 12.56 -30.27
C VAL A 31 2.11 12.18 -29.13
N PHE A 32 2.97 11.19 -29.37
CA PHE A 32 4.10 10.89 -28.50
C PHE A 32 5.28 11.80 -28.86
N TYR A 33 5.75 12.61 -27.90
CA TYR A 33 6.99 13.38 -28.07
C TYR A 33 8.19 12.40 -28.10
N PRO A 34 9.05 12.47 -29.13
CA PRO A 34 10.18 11.55 -29.26
C PRO A 34 11.29 11.87 -28.24
N ASP A 35 11.68 10.84 -27.49
CA ASP A 35 12.91 10.62 -26.72
C ASP A 35 13.74 11.85 -26.31
N SER A 36 13.39 12.43 -25.15
CA SER A 36 14.32 13.25 -24.38
C SER A 36 15.37 12.37 -23.69
N ASN A 37 16.52 12.14 -24.35
CA ASN A 37 17.68 11.39 -23.82
C ASN A 37 18.42 12.16 -22.68
N HIS A 38 17.71 12.55 -21.63
CA HIS A 38 18.25 13.26 -20.47
C HIS A 38 18.17 12.38 -19.22
N ARG A 39 19.33 12.11 -18.61
CA ARG A 39 19.46 11.41 -17.33
C ARG A 39 19.62 12.43 -16.21
N ARG A 40 18.84 12.30 -15.13
CA ARG A 40 18.88 13.18 -13.96
C ARG A 40 19.90 12.69 -12.93
N LYS A 41 20.56 13.62 -12.24
CA LYS A 41 21.69 13.37 -11.29
C LYS A 41 21.35 12.42 -10.14
N SER A 42 20.08 12.43 -9.71
CA SER A 42 19.57 11.64 -8.60
C SER A 42 18.81 10.37 -9.00
N SER A 43 18.36 10.27 -10.25
CA SER A 43 17.26 9.33 -10.54
C SER A 43 17.74 7.89 -10.68
N LEU A 44 17.28 7.07 -9.74
CA LEU A 44 17.25 5.60 -9.85
C LEU A 44 16.01 5.11 -10.62
N VAL A 45 14.94 5.91 -10.62
CA VAL A 45 13.72 5.73 -11.41
C VAL A 45 14.02 6.17 -12.84
N THR A 46 14.68 5.29 -13.58
CA THR A 46 15.10 5.53 -14.96
C THR A 46 13.89 5.71 -15.88
N MET A 47 13.99 6.61 -16.88
CA MET A 47 12.99 6.66 -17.97
C MET A 47 13.20 5.49 -18.94
N GLU A 48 14.44 5.00 -19.06
CA GLU A 48 14.83 3.89 -19.93
C GLU A 48 15.07 2.57 -19.18
N LYS A 49 15.29 1.47 -19.93
CA LYS A 49 15.50 0.12 -19.38
C LYS A 49 16.76 0.04 -18.49
N PRO A 50 16.69 -0.57 -17.29
CA PRO A 50 17.84 -0.65 -16.38
C PRO A 50 18.98 -1.52 -16.94
N LYS A 51 20.21 -1.00 -16.89
CA LYS A 51 21.44 -1.72 -17.31
C LYS A 51 22.04 -2.65 -16.24
N VAL A 52 21.47 -2.67 -15.02
CA VAL A 52 21.97 -3.50 -13.92
C VAL A 52 21.46 -4.94 -14.06
N LYS A 53 22.36 -5.93 -14.13
CA LYS A 53 21.97 -7.34 -14.07
C LYS A 53 21.34 -7.62 -12.69
N PRO A 54 20.07 -8.06 -12.62
CA PRO A 54 19.40 -8.23 -11.33
C PRO A 54 20.01 -9.40 -10.53
N HIS A 55 20.36 -9.17 -9.26
CA HIS A 55 20.86 -10.22 -8.36
C HIS A 55 19.72 -11.13 -7.91
N GLN A 56 19.76 -12.40 -8.32
CA GLN A 56 18.78 -13.41 -7.91
C GLN A 56 19.00 -13.82 -6.44
N ASP A 57 17.95 -13.70 -5.63
CA ASP A 57 17.81 -14.39 -4.36
C ASP A 57 16.99 -15.67 -4.59
N GLN A 58 17.43 -16.82 -4.09
CA GLN A 58 16.83 -18.12 -4.46
C GLN A 58 15.54 -18.45 -3.68
N ASN A 59 15.26 -17.71 -2.61
CA ASN A 59 14.21 -18.05 -1.65
C ASN A 59 12.78 -17.61 -2.04
N ASP A 60 12.61 -16.64 -2.95
CA ASP A 60 11.28 -16.14 -3.36
C ASP A 60 10.59 -17.02 -4.45
N ARG A 61 11.12 -18.21 -4.74
CA ARG A 61 10.55 -19.13 -5.77
C ARG A 61 9.22 -19.77 -5.36
N THR A 62 8.84 -19.65 -4.09
CA THR A 62 7.58 -20.14 -3.52
C THR A 62 7.01 -19.09 -2.57
N THR A 63 6.29 -18.10 -3.12
CA THR A 63 5.48 -17.20 -2.29
C THR A 63 4.30 -17.99 -1.71
N ALA A 64 4.43 -18.48 -0.47
CA ALA A 64 3.35 -19.26 0.16
C ALA A 64 2.07 -18.43 0.38
N CYS A 65 2.21 -17.12 0.55
CA CYS A 65 1.08 -16.20 0.57
C CYS A 65 0.43 -16.10 -0.81
N TYR A 66 -0.64 -16.86 -1.02
CA TYR A 66 -1.46 -16.89 -2.23
C TYR A 66 -1.82 -15.49 -2.78
N VAL A 67 -2.14 -14.52 -1.90
CA VAL A 67 -2.45 -13.14 -2.28
C VAL A 67 -1.29 -12.49 -3.04
N HIS A 68 -0.05 -12.68 -2.57
CA HIS A 68 1.13 -12.14 -3.22
C HIS A 68 1.56 -12.96 -4.45
N SER A 69 1.26 -14.26 -4.49
CA SER A 69 1.39 -15.09 -5.70
C SER A 69 0.51 -14.60 -6.84
N LEU A 70 -0.72 -14.15 -6.55
CA LEU A 70 -1.60 -13.55 -7.56
C LEU A 70 -1.02 -12.24 -8.13
N ILE A 71 -0.45 -11.37 -7.29
CA ILE A 71 0.24 -10.15 -7.72
C ILE A 71 1.44 -10.50 -8.60
N ALA A 72 2.27 -11.47 -8.18
CA ALA A 72 3.46 -11.91 -8.92
C ALA A 72 3.12 -12.59 -10.26
N GLY A 73 2.03 -13.34 -10.32
CA GLY A 73 1.54 -14.02 -11.52
C GLY A 73 1.11 -13.06 -12.63
N GLU A 74 0.43 -11.96 -12.29
CA GLU A 74 0.10 -10.91 -13.27
C GLU A 74 1.34 -10.11 -13.72
N TRP A 75 2.37 -9.98 -12.88
CA TRP A 75 3.62 -9.26 -13.24
C TRP A 75 4.54 -10.00 -14.22
N ALA A 76 4.48 -11.33 -14.31
CA ALA A 76 5.41 -12.12 -15.12
C ALA A 76 5.07 -12.17 -16.63
N ALA A 77 4.13 -11.35 -17.09
CA ALA A 77 3.68 -11.30 -18.48
C ALA A 77 4.64 -10.51 -19.38
N SER A 78 5.51 -11.21 -20.12
CA SER A 78 6.21 -10.63 -21.28
C SER A 78 5.20 -10.24 -22.38
N PRO A 79 5.38 -9.10 -23.09
CA PRO A 79 4.45 -8.65 -24.14
C PRO A 79 4.28 -9.60 -25.34
N SER A 80 5.08 -10.66 -25.42
CA SER A 80 5.17 -11.57 -26.57
C SER A 80 4.23 -12.79 -26.53
N LYS A 81 3.42 -12.96 -25.47
CA LYS A 81 2.54 -14.15 -25.30
C LYS A 81 1.09 -13.85 -24.88
N ALA A 82 0.55 -12.72 -25.33
CA ALA A 82 -0.87 -12.40 -25.13
C ALA A 82 -1.84 -13.33 -25.90
N ALA A 83 -1.35 -14.07 -26.91
CA ALA A 83 -2.18 -14.97 -27.74
C ALA A 83 -2.55 -16.30 -27.06
N ASP A 84 -1.73 -16.82 -26.14
CA ASP A 84 -1.94 -18.16 -25.55
C ASP A 84 -3.01 -18.16 -24.43
N ALA A 85 -3.35 -17.00 -23.86
CA ALA A 85 -4.28 -16.87 -22.73
C ALA A 85 -5.76 -17.18 -23.06
N GLN A 86 -6.12 -17.22 -24.35
CA GLN A 86 -7.48 -17.57 -24.81
C GLN A 86 -7.71 -19.10 -24.91
N SER A 87 -6.70 -19.93 -24.64
CA SER A 87 -6.78 -21.38 -24.85
C SER A 87 -7.43 -22.20 -23.72
N ILE A 88 -7.70 -21.59 -22.56
CA ILE A 88 -8.19 -22.30 -21.35
C ILE A 88 -9.73 -22.33 -21.25
N ILE A 89 -10.45 -21.57 -22.09
CA ILE A 89 -11.93 -21.57 -22.11
C ILE A 89 -12.42 -22.24 -23.40
N ARG A 90 -12.62 -23.56 -23.35
CA ARG A 90 -13.34 -24.32 -24.39
C ARG A 90 -14.27 -25.39 -23.79
N SER A 91 -15.56 -25.10 -23.85
CA SER A 91 -16.66 -26.07 -23.93
C SER A 91 -17.78 -25.37 -24.70
N ARG A 92 -17.94 -25.73 -25.98
CA ARG A 92 -19.14 -26.42 -26.51
C ARG A 92 -20.45 -25.68 -26.21
N ASP A 93 -20.94 -24.88 -27.16
CA ASP A 93 -21.91 -25.27 -28.23
C ASP A 93 -23.33 -25.42 -27.60
N ASP A 94 -24.42 -24.78 -28.04
CA ASP A 94 -24.74 -24.05 -29.26
C ASP A 94 -25.75 -22.88 -29.02
N GLU A 95 -26.12 -22.19 -30.10
CA GLU A 95 -27.13 -21.12 -30.26
C GLU A 95 -28.35 -21.11 -29.29
N GLN A 96 -28.67 -19.95 -28.70
CA GLN A 96 -29.95 -19.22 -28.94
C GLN A 96 -30.14 -17.93 -28.10
N GLN A 97 -30.43 -16.84 -28.84
CA GLN A 97 -31.33 -15.71 -28.54
C GLN A 97 -31.23 -14.85 -27.25
N PHE A 98 -31.16 -13.53 -27.48
CA PHE A 98 -31.31 -12.43 -26.51
C PHE A 98 -32.63 -12.49 -25.70
N VAL A 99 -32.54 -12.50 -24.36
CA VAL A 99 -33.59 -11.99 -23.46
C VAL A 99 -33.01 -11.42 -22.15
N GLY A 100 -32.97 -10.09 -22.03
CA GLY A 100 -33.04 -9.31 -20.78
C GLY A 100 -31.89 -9.41 -19.75
N PRO A 101 -31.72 -8.40 -18.87
CA PRO A 101 -30.78 -8.47 -17.76
C PRO A 101 -31.32 -9.38 -16.64
N LYS A 102 -30.67 -10.52 -16.40
CA LYS A 102 -30.91 -11.34 -15.19
C LYS A 102 -30.13 -10.77 -14.00
N PRO A 103 -30.63 -10.91 -12.75
CA PRO A 103 -29.91 -10.45 -11.57
C PRO A 103 -28.62 -11.24 -11.37
N PHE A 104 -27.58 -10.60 -10.83
CA PHE A 104 -26.36 -11.28 -10.39
C PHE A 104 -26.69 -12.27 -9.27
N GLY A 105 -26.31 -13.54 -9.45
CA GLY A 105 -26.36 -14.55 -8.39
C GLY A 105 -25.23 -14.35 -7.38
N GLU A 106 -25.51 -14.65 -6.11
CA GLU A 106 -24.55 -14.55 -5.02
C GLU A 106 -23.53 -15.71 -5.02
N ASP A 107 -22.34 -15.44 -4.47
CA ASP A 107 -21.29 -16.42 -4.11
C ASP A 107 -20.66 -17.28 -5.24
N GLU A 108 -19.82 -16.66 -6.08
CA GLU A 108 -18.69 -17.39 -6.68
C GLU A 108 -17.64 -17.75 -5.60
N LEU A 109 -17.73 -18.97 -5.05
CA LEU A 109 -16.64 -19.56 -4.26
C LEU A 109 -15.53 -20.07 -5.19
N VAL A 110 -14.32 -19.49 -5.06
CA VAL A 110 -13.12 -19.99 -5.74
C VAL A 110 -12.34 -20.91 -4.80
N SER A 111 -12.53 -22.22 -4.94
CA SER A 111 -11.68 -23.23 -4.29
C SER A 111 -10.43 -23.49 -5.12
N VAL A 112 -9.25 -23.23 -4.56
CA VAL A 112 -7.97 -23.54 -5.23
C VAL A 112 -7.25 -24.66 -4.49
N VAL A 113 -7.10 -25.81 -5.16
CA VAL A 113 -6.25 -26.90 -4.71
C VAL A 113 -4.89 -26.73 -5.37
N ASP A 114 -3.82 -26.73 -4.57
CA ASP A 114 -2.45 -26.64 -5.05
C ASP A 114 -2.18 -27.79 -6.02
N SER A 115 -2.05 -27.46 -7.30
CA SER A 115 -2.01 -28.42 -8.40
C SER A 115 -0.57 -28.62 -8.85
N ASP A 116 0.09 -29.60 -8.23
CA ASP A 116 1.42 -30.07 -8.60
C ASP A 116 1.53 -30.34 -10.11
N ASN A 117 2.15 -29.43 -10.87
CA ASN A 117 2.95 -29.87 -12.01
C ASN A 117 4.06 -28.90 -12.43
N LYS A 118 5.20 -29.48 -12.81
CA LYS A 118 6.45 -28.78 -13.12
C LYS A 118 6.40 -28.11 -14.50
N THR A 119 6.46 -26.78 -14.55
CA THR A 119 7.23 -26.07 -15.59
C THR A 119 7.85 -24.79 -15.03
N LEU A 120 9.17 -24.83 -14.81
CA LEU A 120 9.95 -23.73 -14.24
C LEU A 120 10.10 -22.57 -15.23
N LYS A 121 9.19 -21.59 -15.19
CA LYS A 121 9.43 -20.26 -15.78
C LYS A 121 10.36 -19.45 -14.85
N PRO A 122 11.33 -18.68 -15.38
CA PRO A 122 12.18 -17.84 -14.55
C PRO A 122 11.38 -16.68 -13.93
N VAL A 123 11.50 -16.51 -12.62
CA VAL A 123 10.76 -15.52 -11.81
C VAL A 123 11.46 -14.15 -11.84
N PRO A 124 10.73 -13.02 -11.80
CA PRO A 124 11.35 -11.68 -11.78
C PRO A 124 12.10 -11.45 -10.48
N THR A 125 13.28 -10.85 -10.59
CA THR A 125 14.13 -10.50 -9.45
C THR A 125 13.50 -9.44 -8.54
N ILE A 126 14.02 -9.32 -7.31
CA ILE A 126 13.73 -8.27 -6.33
C ILE A 126 14.10 -6.89 -6.92
N LEU A 127 13.21 -6.31 -7.74
CA LEU A 127 13.17 -4.87 -7.93
C LEU A 127 12.45 -4.25 -6.73
N GLN A 128 13.20 -3.41 -6.01
CA GLN A 128 12.67 -2.34 -5.18
C GLN A 128 12.03 -1.30 -6.11
N SER A 129 10.98 -0.63 -5.64
CA SER A 129 10.17 0.30 -6.42
C SER A 129 11.02 1.46 -6.96
N ARG A 130 12.05 1.89 -6.21
CA ARG A 130 13.06 2.86 -6.67
C ARG A 130 13.85 2.50 -7.94
N HIS A 131 13.84 1.23 -8.38
CA HIS A 131 14.52 0.77 -9.62
C HIS A 131 13.56 0.59 -10.80
N LEU A 132 12.26 0.79 -10.60
CA LEU A 132 11.26 0.74 -11.64
C LEU A 132 11.19 2.10 -12.36
N THR A 133 10.82 2.10 -13.63
CA THR A 133 10.47 3.33 -14.35
C THR A 133 9.12 3.88 -13.88
N LYS A 134 8.84 5.17 -14.07
CA LYS A 134 7.52 5.78 -13.75
C LYS A 134 6.35 5.02 -14.40
N ARG A 135 6.55 4.52 -15.63
CA ARG A 135 5.59 3.64 -16.32
C ARG A 135 5.38 2.33 -15.56
N GLN A 136 6.46 1.65 -15.16
CA GLN A 136 6.37 0.38 -14.42
C GLN A 136 5.74 0.53 -13.02
N LEU A 137 5.96 1.68 -12.35
CA LEU A 137 5.25 2.02 -11.10
C LEU A 137 3.76 2.26 -11.34
N SER A 138 3.39 2.91 -12.44
CA SER A 138 2.00 3.11 -12.84
C SER A 138 1.32 1.78 -13.17
N ASP A 139 1.99 0.89 -13.92
CA ASP A 139 1.53 -0.45 -14.26
C ASP A 139 1.39 -1.34 -13.00
N MET A 140 2.32 -1.24 -12.03
CA MET A 140 2.19 -1.84 -10.70
C MET A 140 0.90 -1.38 -10.01
N ALA A 141 0.74 -0.07 -9.82
CA ALA A 141 -0.37 0.49 -9.06
C ALA A 141 -1.71 0.13 -9.72
N TRP A 142 -1.76 0.12 -11.05
CA TRP A 142 -2.93 -0.36 -11.79
C TRP A 142 -3.24 -1.84 -11.51
N ASN A 143 -2.25 -2.73 -11.59
CA ASN A 143 -2.45 -4.16 -11.35
C ASN A 143 -2.86 -4.45 -9.89
N VAL A 144 -2.21 -3.83 -8.91
CA VAL A 144 -2.59 -3.95 -7.49
C VAL A 144 -4.03 -3.49 -7.25
N ARG A 145 -4.47 -2.39 -7.87
CA ARG A 145 -5.87 -1.91 -7.79
C ARG A 145 -6.87 -2.85 -8.47
N LYS A 146 -6.52 -3.37 -9.65
CA LYS A 146 -7.35 -4.35 -10.39
C LYS A 146 -7.53 -5.63 -9.57
N LEU A 147 -6.46 -6.13 -8.96
CA LEU A 147 -6.51 -7.26 -8.06
C LEU A 147 -7.31 -6.93 -6.79
N SER A 148 -7.11 -5.77 -6.17
CA SER A 148 -7.86 -5.35 -4.97
C SER A 148 -9.38 -5.39 -5.19
N LYS A 149 -9.85 -4.80 -6.31
CA LYS A 149 -11.27 -4.86 -6.70
C LYS A 149 -11.77 -6.30 -6.88
N LYS A 150 -10.97 -7.18 -7.49
CA LYS A 150 -11.31 -8.59 -7.68
C LYS A 150 -11.37 -9.35 -6.34
N LEU A 151 -10.37 -9.19 -5.47
CA LEU A 151 -10.31 -9.86 -4.17
C LEU A 151 -11.39 -9.38 -3.19
N GLY A 152 -11.75 -8.10 -3.22
CA GLY A 152 -12.90 -7.59 -2.45
C GLY A 152 -14.23 -8.23 -2.88
N SER A 153 -14.34 -8.68 -4.13
CA SER A 153 -15.54 -9.31 -4.69
C SER A 153 -15.65 -10.83 -4.48
N ILE A 154 -14.57 -11.53 -4.14
CA ILE A 154 -14.49 -13.01 -4.09
C ILE A 154 -14.24 -13.51 -2.65
N LYS A 155 -14.77 -14.68 -2.29
CA LYS A 155 -14.39 -15.41 -1.07
C LYS A 155 -13.15 -16.28 -1.34
N LEU A 156 -12.06 -16.01 -0.64
CA LEU A 156 -10.80 -16.76 -0.72
C LEU A 156 -10.81 -17.93 0.27
N LYS A 157 -10.89 -19.16 -0.25
CA LYS A 157 -10.69 -20.37 0.57
C LYS A 157 -9.19 -20.69 0.67
N LEU A 158 -8.60 -20.41 1.82
CA LEU A 158 -7.17 -20.57 2.08
C LEU A 158 -6.88 -21.92 2.73
N THR A 159 -5.85 -22.64 2.26
CA THR A 159 -5.35 -23.86 2.91
C THR A 159 -4.39 -23.52 4.06
N VAL A 160 -4.94 -23.00 5.16
CA VAL A 160 -4.16 -22.55 6.32
C VAL A 160 -3.48 -23.73 7.03
N ARG A 161 -2.16 -23.70 7.16
CA ARG A 161 -1.37 -24.66 7.96
C ARG A 161 -0.56 -23.97 9.05
N ASN A 162 -0.01 -22.79 8.77
CA ASN A 162 0.85 -22.02 9.66
C ASN A 162 0.16 -20.69 10.02
N VAL A 163 -0.29 -20.58 11.27
CA VAL A 163 -0.96 -19.40 11.82
C VAL A 163 0.04 -18.61 12.67
N PHE A 164 0.19 -17.33 12.36
CA PHE A 164 1.04 -16.39 13.10
C PHE A 164 0.18 -15.53 14.02
N VAL A 165 0.39 -15.59 15.34
CA VAL A 165 -0.40 -14.87 16.33
C VAL A 165 0.42 -13.71 16.89
N VAL A 166 -0.12 -12.49 16.77
CA VAL A 166 0.46 -11.25 17.31
C VAL A 166 -0.47 -10.68 18.36
N SER A 167 0.03 -10.40 19.55
CA SER A 167 -0.69 -9.63 20.58
C SER A 167 -0.02 -8.28 20.82
N LYS A 168 -0.76 -7.31 21.35
CA LYS A 168 -0.22 -6.01 21.77
C LYS A 168 0.92 -6.24 22.78
N ALA A 169 2.08 -5.63 22.52
CA ALA A 169 3.24 -5.72 23.39
C ALA A 169 2.97 -5.06 24.76
N HIS A 170 3.62 -5.58 25.81
CA HIS A 170 3.55 -5.08 27.20
C HIS A 170 2.15 -5.02 27.83
N ASP A 171 1.17 -5.76 27.28
CA ASP A 171 -0.18 -5.85 27.81
C ASP A 171 -0.44 -7.27 28.34
N GLU A 172 -0.18 -7.46 29.65
CA GLU A 172 -0.23 -8.79 30.27
C GLU A 172 -1.64 -9.40 30.29
N SER A 173 -2.68 -8.55 30.27
CA SER A 173 -4.08 -9.01 30.16
C SER A 173 -4.29 -9.91 28.94
N LEU A 174 -3.53 -9.66 27.87
CA LEU A 174 -3.65 -10.36 26.59
C LEU A 174 -2.93 -11.71 26.55
N VAL A 175 -2.07 -12.02 27.52
CA VAL A 175 -1.39 -13.32 27.56
C VAL A 175 -2.43 -14.44 27.75
N SER A 176 -3.40 -14.23 28.65
CA SER A 176 -4.52 -15.15 28.87
C SER A 176 -5.37 -15.36 27.60
N LEU A 177 -5.62 -14.30 26.84
CA LEU A 177 -6.40 -14.35 25.59
C LEU A 177 -5.60 -15.00 24.46
N THR A 178 -4.29 -14.76 24.41
CA THR A 178 -3.36 -15.42 23.49
C THR A 178 -3.33 -16.92 23.76
N ARG A 179 -3.28 -17.36 25.04
CA ARG A 179 -3.43 -18.78 25.44
C ARG A 179 -4.76 -19.34 24.96
N LYS A 180 -5.88 -18.63 25.16
CA LYS A 180 -7.22 -19.06 24.74
C LYS A 180 -7.32 -19.31 23.24
N VAL A 181 -6.86 -18.37 22.41
CA VAL A 181 -6.82 -18.52 20.94
C VAL A 181 -5.86 -19.65 20.53
N THR A 182 -4.68 -19.71 21.14
CA THR A 182 -3.67 -20.73 20.82
C THR A 182 -4.16 -22.14 21.15
N ARG A 183 -4.80 -22.35 22.30
CA ARG A 183 -5.44 -23.62 22.68
C ARG A 183 -6.57 -24.00 21.72
N TRP A 184 -7.39 -23.03 21.29
CA TRP A 184 -8.47 -23.31 20.32
C TRP A 184 -7.92 -23.72 18.95
N LEU A 185 -6.87 -23.06 18.46
CA LEU A 185 -6.19 -23.41 17.21
C LEU A 185 -5.46 -24.76 17.29
N LEU A 186 -4.91 -25.10 18.46
CA LEU A 186 -4.17 -26.34 18.67
C LEU A 186 -5.06 -27.53 19.04
N SER A 187 -6.35 -27.31 19.33
CA SER A 187 -7.31 -28.37 19.67
C SER A 187 -7.34 -29.48 18.61
N LYS A 188 -7.44 -30.73 19.08
CA LYS A 188 -7.72 -31.90 18.23
C LYS A 188 -9.05 -31.82 17.46
N ASP A 189 -10.00 -31.00 17.92
CA ASP A 189 -11.36 -30.91 17.38
C ASP A 189 -11.44 -29.97 16.16
N ARG A 190 -10.33 -29.78 15.43
CA ARG A 190 -10.22 -28.93 14.23
C ARG A 190 -10.05 -29.81 12.99
N ASP A 191 -10.73 -29.44 11.91
CA ASP A 191 -10.73 -30.16 10.61
C ASP A 191 -9.33 -30.29 9.96
N SER A 192 -8.35 -29.54 10.42
CA SER A 192 -6.96 -29.59 9.95
C SER A 192 -5.98 -29.23 11.06
N PRO A 193 -4.81 -29.89 11.13
CA PRO A 193 -3.81 -29.63 12.17
C PRO A 193 -3.01 -28.36 11.85
N TYR A 194 -3.29 -27.28 12.60
CA TYR A 194 -2.55 -26.03 12.48
C TYR A 194 -1.25 -26.06 13.30
N ASN A 195 -0.18 -25.50 12.73
CA ASN A 195 0.99 -24.99 13.45
C ASN A 195 0.68 -23.57 13.91
N VAL A 196 0.93 -23.24 15.18
CA VAL A 196 0.64 -21.93 15.76
C VAL A 196 1.93 -21.32 16.27
N TYR A 197 2.30 -20.19 15.68
CA TYR A 197 3.46 -19.40 16.08
C TYR A 197 3.00 -18.26 17.00
N VAL A 198 3.47 -18.28 18.25
CA VAL A 198 3.29 -17.19 19.22
C VAL A 198 4.61 -16.49 19.50
N GLU A 199 4.58 -15.28 20.06
CA GLU A 199 5.80 -14.53 20.38
C GLU A 199 6.69 -15.30 21.39
N ARG A 200 8.01 -15.32 21.20
CA ARG A 200 8.93 -16.14 22.03
C ARG A 200 8.82 -15.87 23.54
N ARG A 201 8.43 -14.66 23.95
CA ARG A 201 8.17 -14.36 25.39
C ARG A 201 7.11 -15.26 26.03
N MET A 202 6.20 -15.83 25.24
CA MET A 202 5.13 -16.73 25.71
C MET A 202 5.66 -18.09 26.18
N GLU A 203 6.82 -18.53 25.67
CA GLU A 203 7.42 -19.83 26.00
C GLU A 203 7.67 -19.99 27.51
N THR A 204 8.15 -18.92 28.15
CA THR A 204 8.49 -18.87 29.58
C THR A 204 7.42 -18.19 30.44
N HIS A 205 6.32 -17.69 29.86
CA HIS A 205 5.35 -16.88 30.61
C HIS A 205 4.39 -17.75 31.44
N PRO A 206 4.22 -17.51 32.75
CA PRO A 206 3.39 -18.36 33.61
C PRO A 206 1.92 -18.39 33.17
N ASP A 207 1.33 -17.24 32.86
CA ASP A 207 -0.10 -17.18 32.45
C ASP A 207 -0.36 -17.83 31.09
N PHE A 208 0.64 -17.83 30.19
CA PHE A 208 0.54 -18.58 28.93
C PHE A 208 0.67 -20.08 29.19
N GLY A 209 1.57 -20.47 30.11
CA GLY A 209 1.68 -21.83 30.61
C GLY A 209 1.94 -22.85 29.52
N ALA A 210 2.95 -22.62 28.67
CA ALA A 210 3.22 -23.46 27.50
C ALA A 210 3.29 -24.97 27.81
N LEU A 211 3.92 -25.35 28.93
CA LEU A 211 3.97 -26.74 29.39
C LEU A 211 2.58 -27.28 29.75
N GLN A 212 1.79 -26.53 30.52
CA GLN A 212 0.40 -26.90 30.87
C GLN A 212 -0.47 -27.04 29.62
N LEU A 213 -0.31 -26.15 28.62
CA LEU A 213 -1.06 -26.23 27.37
C LEU A 213 -0.71 -27.50 26.57
N LEU A 214 0.54 -27.95 26.62
CA LEU A 214 0.98 -29.21 26.00
C LEU A 214 0.54 -30.46 26.79
N GLU A 215 0.31 -30.34 28.10
CA GLU A 215 -0.30 -31.38 28.94
C GLU A 215 -1.82 -31.47 28.72
N GLU A 216 -2.51 -30.32 28.63
CA GLU A 216 -3.94 -30.21 28.33
C GLU A 216 -4.29 -30.71 26.92
N GLU A 217 -3.42 -30.48 25.93
CA GLU A 217 -3.61 -30.87 24.53
C GLU A 217 -2.34 -31.56 23.98
N PRO A 218 -2.13 -32.87 24.27
CA PRO A 218 -0.93 -33.59 23.84
C PRO A 218 -0.72 -33.61 22.32
N SER A 219 -1.78 -33.43 21.52
CA SER A 219 -1.67 -33.33 20.06
C SER A 219 -0.99 -32.04 19.57
N ALA A 220 -0.81 -31.05 20.44
CA ALA A 220 -0.15 -29.78 20.14
C ALA A 220 1.39 -29.89 20.08
N LYS A 221 1.97 -31.01 20.53
CA LYS A 221 3.41 -31.23 20.56
C LYS A 221 4.03 -31.12 19.16
N GLY A 222 4.97 -30.20 18.99
CA GLY A 222 5.61 -29.88 17.70
C GLY A 222 4.83 -28.91 16.80
N ARG A 223 3.56 -28.59 17.14
CA ARG A 223 2.71 -27.62 16.44
C ARG A 223 2.70 -26.25 17.09
N LEU A 224 2.82 -26.17 18.42
CA LEU A 224 3.15 -24.93 19.12
C LEU A 224 4.60 -24.52 18.80
N LYS A 225 4.78 -23.31 18.28
CA LYS A 225 6.07 -22.76 17.85
C LYS A 225 6.22 -21.31 18.30
N TYR A 226 7.45 -20.81 18.28
CA TYR A 226 7.79 -19.47 18.78
C TYR A 226 8.45 -18.61 17.70
N TRP A 227 7.99 -17.36 17.58
CA TRP A 227 8.55 -16.37 16.66
C TRP A 227 9.30 -15.25 17.38
N ASP A 228 10.27 -14.67 16.70
CA ASP A 228 10.89 -13.38 16.99
C ASP A 228 10.76 -12.47 15.75
N PRO A 229 11.05 -11.16 15.84
CA PRO A 229 10.94 -10.27 14.68
C PRO A 229 11.81 -10.67 13.49
N LYS A 230 12.93 -11.35 13.75
CA LYS A 230 13.86 -11.82 12.72
C LYS A 230 13.24 -12.93 11.87
N LEU A 231 12.55 -13.89 12.48
CA LEU A 231 11.83 -14.96 11.77
C LEU A 231 10.79 -14.41 10.79
N ALA A 232 10.03 -13.38 11.19
CA ALA A 232 9.03 -12.75 10.32
C ALA A 232 9.65 -12.01 9.13
N GLN A 233 10.83 -11.39 9.33
CA GLN A 233 11.56 -10.66 8.30
C GLN A 233 12.31 -11.58 7.32
N GLU A 234 12.95 -12.64 7.81
CA GLU A 234 13.76 -13.57 6.99
C GLU A 234 12.91 -14.64 6.31
N GLN A 235 11.81 -15.07 6.93
CA GLN A 235 10.98 -16.18 6.45
C GLN A 235 9.48 -15.85 6.42
N PRO A 236 9.04 -14.72 5.81
CA PRO A 236 7.62 -14.32 5.76
C PRO A 236 6.75 -15.34 5.00
N HIS A 237 7.34 -16.12 4.11
CA HIS A 237 6.70 -17.20 3.35
C HIS A 237 6.38 -18.45 4.20
N LEU A 238 6.69 -18.49 5.50
CA LEU A 238 6.29 -19.61 6.36
C LEU A 238 4.85 -19.50 6.86
N PHE A 239 4.20 -18.35 6.71
CA PHE A 239 2.92 -18.06 7.36
C PHE A 239 1.80 -17.89 6.33
N ASP A 240 0.72 -18.64 6.52
CA ASP A 240 -0.42 -18.65 5.60
C ASP A 240 -1.49 -17.64 6.03
N PHE A 241 -1.54 -17.33 7.33
CA PHE A 241 -2.55 -16.49 7.96
C PHE A 241 -2.02 -15.82 9.23
N VAL A 242 -2.41 -14.56 9.47
CA VAL A 242 -2.06 -13.81 10.69
C VAL A 242 -3.31 -13.48 11.50
N ILE A 243 -3.23 -13.64 12.82
CA ILE A 243 -4.27 -13.21 13.77
C ILE A 243 -3.66 -12.16 14.69
N THR A 244 -4.28 -10.97 14.78
CA THR A 244 -3.83 -9.92 15.71
C THR A 244 -4.82 -9.72 16.85
N LEU A 245 -4.34 -9.65 18.09
CA LEU A 245 -5.10 -9.38 19.30
C LEU A 245 -4.70 -7.99 19.84
N GLY A 246 -5.51 -6.95 19.62
CA GLY A 246 -5.17 -5.60 20.07
C GLY A 246 -6.01 -4.48 19.47
N GLY A 247 -5.37 -3.32 19.32
CA GLY A 247 -5.90 -2.17 18.56
C GLY A 247 -5.11 -1.95 17.27
N ASP A 248 -5.40 -0.86 16.56
CA ASP A 248 -4.76 -0.54 15.27
C ASP A 248 -3.21 -0.53 15.34
N GLY A 249 -2.61 -0.12 16.47
CA GLY A 249 -1.16 -0.16 16.68
C GLY A 249 -0.53 -1.57 16.68
N THR A 250 -1.34 -2.61 16.92
CA THR A 250 -0.95 -4.03 16.76
C THR A 250 -0.95 -4.42 15.28
N VAL A 251 -1.90 -3.90 14.50
CA VAL A 251 -1.95 -4.12 13.03
C VAL A 251 -0.78 -3.40 12.34
N LEU A 252 -0.44 -2.18 12.79
CA LEU A 252 0.78 -1.49 12.35
C LEU A 252 2.06 -2.26 12.74
N TYR A 253 2.09 -2.90 13.91
CA TYR A 253 3.21 -3.77 14.28
C TYR A 253 3.31 -5.00 13.38
N THR A 254 2.18 -5.60 13.01
CA THR A 254 2.14 -6.70 12.03
C THR A 254 2.64 -6.24 10.66
N SER A 255 2.21 -5.08 10.16
CA SER A 255 2.76 -4.48 8.93
C SER A 255 4.28 -4.29 9.02
N TRP A 256 4.75 -3.79 10.15
CA TRP A 256 6.18 -3.60 10.43
C TRP A 256 6.99 -4.90 10.42
N LEU A 257 6.47 -5.98 11.02
CA LEU A 257 7.11 -7.30 10.99
C LEU A 257 7.26 -7.85 9.56
N PHE A 258 6.26 -7.60 8.70
CA PHE A 258 6.23 -8.06 7.31
C PHE A 258 6.67 -6.95 6.34
N GLN A 259 7.98 -6.68 6.28
CA GLN A 259 8.61 -5.73 5.33
C GLN A 259 8.66 -6.22 3.85
N ARG A 260 7.89 -7.25 3.51
CA ARG A 260 7.68 -7.76 2.14
C ARG A 260 6.25 -8.30 2.06
N ILE A 261 6.11 -9.56 1.63
CA ILE A 261 4.89 -10.36 1.59
C ILE A 261 4.19 -10.34 2.96
N VAL A 262 2.94 -9.87 2.97
CA VAL A 262 2.03 -9.89 4.13
C VAL A 262 0.99 -11.00 3.93
N PRO A 263 0.91 -12.02 4.81
CA PRO A 263 -0.21 -12.97 4.78
C PRO A 263 -1.54 -12.28 5.16
N PRO A 264 -2.70 -12.83 4.79
CA PRO A 264 -4.00 -12.29 5.20
C PRO A 264 -4.09 -12.11 6.72
N VAL A 265 -4.42 -10.89 7.16
CA VAL A 265 -4.43 -10.48 8.56
C VAL A 265 -5.87 -10.32 9.06
N LEU A 266 -6.24 -11.11 10.06
CA LEU A 266 -7.52 -11.02 10.77
C LEU A 266 -7.31 -10.33 12.13
N SER A 267 -7.96 -9.19 12.31
CA SER A 267 -7.66 -8.28 13.42
C SER A 267 -8.79 -8.16 14.43
N PHE A 268 -8.61 -8.77 15.61
CA PHE A 268 -9.55 -8.69 16.74
C PHE A 268 -9.31 -7.44 17.59
N ALA A 269 -10.36 -6.62 17.72
CA ALA A 269 -10.51 -5.59 18.73
C ALA A 269 -10.80 -6.21 20.09
N LEU A 270 -10.20 -5.61 21.13
CA LEU A 270 -10.34 -6.03 22.53
C LEU A 270 -10.97 -4.94 23.42
N GLY A 271 -11.57 -3.93 22.79
CA GLY A 271 -12.18 -2.76 23.40
C GLY A 271 -13.01 -2.03 22.35
N SER A 272 -12.77 -0.73 22.15
CA SER A 272 -13.32 -0.05 20.97
C SER A 272 -12.72 -0.63 19.68
N LEU A 273 -13.58 -0.95 18.71
CA LEU A 273 -13.15 -1.21 17.32
C LEU A 273 -12.48 0.05 16.77
N GLY A 274 -11.34 -0.12 16.09
CA GLY A 274 -10.61 0.94 15.41
C GLY A 274 -10.94 1.02 13.92
N PHE A 275 -10.01 1.55 13.14
CA PHE A 275 -10.09 1.61 11.67
C PHE A 275 -9.49 0.38 10.97
N LEU A 276 -8.72 -0.43 11.71
CA LEU A 276 -8.10 -1.67 11.22
C LEU A 276 -8.61 -2.92 11.95
N THR A 277 -9.07 -2.78 13.20
CA THR A 277 -9.60 -3.90 14.00
C THR A 277 -11.10 -4.12 13.78
N ASN A 278 -11.41 -4.91 12.74
CA ASN A 278 -12.78 -5.10 12.25
C ASN A 278 -13.61 -6.13 13.04
N PHE A 279 -12.98 -6.96 13.87
CA PHE A 279 -13.64 -8.11 14.51
C PHE A 279 -13.71 -7.94 16.03
N ASP A 280 -14.85 -8.28 16.65
CA ASP A 280 -14.95 -8.36 18.11
C ASP A 280 -14.35 -9.69 18.61
N PHE A 281 -13.46 -9.62 19.60
CA PHE A 281 -12.87 -10.80 20.22
C PHE A 281 -13.90 -11.70 20.93
N ALA A 282 -15.05 -11.18 21.37
CA ALA A 282 -16.12 -12.00 21.95
C ALA A 282 -16.51 -13.18 21.05
N ASP A 283 -16.55 -12.95 19.74
CA ASP A 283 -16.96 -13.91 18.71
C ASP A 283 -15.81 -14.72 18.08
N HIS A 284 -14.57 -14.63 18.60
CA HIS A 284 -13.37 -15.14 17.94
C HIS A 284 -13.45 -16.59 17.44
N GLN A 285 -14.05 -17.51 18.22
CA GLN A 285 -14.15 -18.92 17.84
C GLN A 285 -15.02 -19.10 16.58
N ARG A 286 -16.20 -18.47 16.56
CA ARG A 286 -17.12 -18.47 15.42
C ARG A 286 -16.46 -17.85 14.20
N ILE A 287 -15.86 -16.67 14.38
CA ILE A 287 -15.19 -15.92 13.30
C ILE A 287 -14.05 -16.74 12.67
N LEU A 288 -13.19 -17.35 13.47
CA LEU A 288 -12.08 -18.16 12.96
C LEU A 288 -12.55 -19.45 12.29
N GLU A 289 -13.56 -20.13 12.84
CA GLU A 289 -14.12 -21.34 12.23
C GLU A 289 -14.72 -21.06 10.85
N THR A 290 -15.58 -20.05 10.76
CA THR A 290 -16.17 -19.62 9.49
C THR A 290 -15.08 -19.17 8.50
N SER A 291 -14.10 -18.39 8.96
CA SER A 291 -12.98 -17.91 8.11
C SER A 291 -12.14 -19.04 7.51
N PHE A 292 -11.87 -20.10 8.27
CA PHE A 292 -11.05 -21.23 7.80
C PHE A 292 -11.87 -22.24 6.97
N ARG A 293 -13.14 -22.48 7.31
CA ARG A 293 -14.01 -23.45 6.62
C ARG A 293 -14.56 -22.92 5.30
N GLU A 294 -15.09 -21.70 5.32
CA GLU A 294 -15.84 -21.07 4.22
C GLU A 294 -14.99 -20.06 3.43
N GLY A 295 -13.90 -19.58 4.03
CA GLY A 295 -12.97 -18.63 3.43
C GLY A 295 -13.19 -17.18 3.88
N VAL A 296 -12.28 -16.33 3.45
CA VAL A 296 -12.19 -14.91 3.85
C VAL A 296 -12.34 -13.98 2.65
N VAL A 297 -12.93 -12.81 2.86
CA VAL A 297 -12.84 -11.68 1.92
C VAL A 297 -11.67 -10.80 2.35
N VAL A 298 -10.85 -10.36 1.39
CA VAL A 298 -9.62 -9.58 1.68
C VAL A 298 -9.68 -8.22 0.98
N SER A 299 -9.44 -7.17 1.75
CA SER A 299 -9.20 -5.80 1.27
C SER A 299 -7.70 -5.55 1.22
N LEU A 300 -7.17 -5.23 0.04
CA LEU A 300 -5.78 -4.80 -0.10
C LEU A 300 -5.68 -3.31 0.22
N ARG A 301 -4.93 -2.97 1.28
CA ARG A 301 -4.60 -1.59 1.66
C ARG A 301 -3.26 -1.17 1.06
N LEU A 302 -3.21 0.04 0.53
CA LEU A 302 -1.97 0.66 0.06
C LEU A 302 -0.95 0.75 1.20
N ARG A 303 0.30 0.38 0.90
CA ARG A 303 1.50 0.67 1.70
C ARG A 303 2.40 1.62 0.90
N PHE A 304 3.36 2.27 1.56
CA PHE A 304 4.46 2.95 0.86
C PHE A 304 5.78 2.21 1.04
N GLU A 305 6.53 2.10 -0.06
CA GLU A 305 7.97 1.84 -0.03
C GLU A 305 8.67 3.19 0.17
N CYS A 306 9.32 3.36 1.32
CA CYS A 306 10.08 4.55 1.69
C CYS A 306 11.57 4.24 1.68
N THR A 307 12.36 4.90 0.83
CA THR A 307 13.83 4.76 0.78
C THR A 307 14.52 6.00 1.32
N ILE A 308 15.40 5.82 2.31
CA ILE A 308 16.31 6.87 2.79
C ILE A 308 17.49 6.97 1.83
N MET A 309 17.73 8.19 1.32
CA MET A 309 18.79 8.52 0.38
C MET A 309 19.77 9.48 1.04
N ARG A 310 21.03 9.04 1.16
CA ARG A 310 22.12 9.79 1.78
C ARG A 310 22.93 10.56 0.76
N SER A 311 23.28 11.80 1.09
CA SER A 311 24.12 12.63 0.24
C SER A 311 25.56 12.09 0.19
N LYS A 312 26.13 11.93 -1.01
CA LYS A 312 27.55 11.60 -1.15
C LYS A 312 28.40 12.85 -0.94
N ALA A 313 29.54 12.68 -0.27
CA ALA A 313 30.60 13.68 -0.32
C ALA A 313 31.21 13.72 -1.73
N ARG A 314 31.22 14.89 -2.38
CA ARG A 314 31.99 15.10 -3.61
C ARG A 314 33.48 15.17 -3.26
N LEU A 315 34.33 14.49 -4.04
CA LEU A 315 35.77 14.74 -4.01
C LEU A 315 36.02 16.20 -4.42
N LYS A 316 36.96 16.88 -3.77
CA LYS A 316 37.31 18.26 -4.12
C LYS A 316 37.95 18.29 -5.51
N ASP A 317 37.19 18.72 -6.51
CA ASP A 317 37.70 18.99 -7.85
C ASP A 317 38.59 20.26 -7.80
N PRO A 318 39.90 20.17 -8.11
CA PRO A 318 40.80 21.33 -8.10
C PRO A 318 40.66 22.26 -9.32
N HIS A 319 39.76 21.99 -10.27
CA HIS A 319 39.51 22.85 -11.44
C HIS A 319 38.08 23.44 -11.52
N ALA A 320 37.14 22.98 -10.69
CA ALA A 320 35.81 23.58 -10.60
C ALA A 320 35.84 24.94 -9.88
N ARG A 321 35.64 26.04 -10.63
CA ARG A 321 35.53 27.40 -10.08
C ARG A 321 34.31 27.52 -9.17
N SER A 322 34.55 27.64 -7.85
CA SER A 322 33.57 27.99 -6.80
C SER A 322 32.39 27.03 -6.58
N LEU A 323 32.66 25.86 -5.98
CA LEU A 323 31.65 24.93 -5.43
C LEU A 323 30.95 25.48 -4.15
N THR A 324 30.38 26.68 -4.20
CA THR A 324 29.89 27.43 -3.01
C THR A 324 28.37 27.54 -2.88
N SER A 325 27.64 26.49 -3.26
CA SER A 325 26.41 26.01 -2.60
C SER A 325 25.97 24.74 -3.34
N ARG A 326 25.91 23.60 -2.66
CA ARG A 326 25.15 22.46 -3.21
C ARG A 326 23.68 22.84 -3.12
N ASP A 327 22.92 22.61 -4.18
CA ASP A 327 21.48 22.76 -4.18
C ASP A 327 20.84 21.38 -4.36
N LEU A 328 19.86 21.06 -3.50
CA LEU A 328 19.14 19.81 -3.57
C LEU A 328 18.16 19.83 -4.76
N VAL A 329 17.62 20.98 -5.14
CA VAL A 329 16.77 21.13 -6.33
C VAL A 329 17.57 20.82 -7.59
N GLU A 330 18.77 21.40 -7.76
CA GLU A 330 19.68 21.05 -8.87
C GLU A 330 20.12 19.58 -8.83
N GLU A 331 20.39 19.00 -7.66
CA GLU A 331 20.79 17.59 -7.54
C GLU A 331 19.64 16.61 -7.80
N LEU A 332 18.37 16.99 -7.58
CA LEU A 332 17.22 16.13 -7.79
C LEU A 332 16.58 16.28 -9.16
N ILE A 333 16.42 17.51 -9.67
CA ILE A 333 15.69 17.83 -10.91
C ILE A 333 16.63 18.21 -12.06
N GLY A 334 17.80 18.75 -11.75
CA GLY A 334 18.72 19.27 -12.76
C GLY A 334 19.15 18.22 -13.80
N GLU A 335 19.23 18.67 -15.04
CA GLU A 335 19.80 17.91 -16.15
C GLU A 335 21.33 17.77 -15.97
N GLU A 336 21.90 16.65 -16.41
CA GLU A 336 23.36 16.43 -16.34
C GLU A 336 23.89 15.68 -17.56
N GLY A 337 25.14 15.97 -17.90
CA GLY A 337 25.87 15.36 -19.01
C GLY A 337 26.72 14.14 -18.63
N GLU A 338 26.78 13.74 -17.35
CA GLU A 338 27.60 12.61 -16.88
C GLU A 338 26.90 11.72 -15.84
N ASP A 339 27.42 10.50 -15.68
CA ASP A 339 26.71 9.34 -15.11
C ASP A 339 26.76 9.23 -13.56
N THR A 340 27.08 10.32 -12.86
CA THR A 340 27.41 10.31 -11.42
C THR A 340 26.21 10.46 -10.49
N LEU A 341 25.68 9.35 -9.98
CA LEU A 341 24.65 9.34 -8.93
C LEU A 341 25.09 10.17 -7.70
N THR A 342 24.36 11.23 -7.37
CA THR A 342 24.68 12.16 -6.26
C THR A 342 24.46 11.59 -4.85
N HIS A 343 23.63 10.54 -4.74
CA HIS A 343 23.18 9.96 -3.47
C HIS A 343 23.34 8.42 -3.42
N THR A 344 23.27 7.84 -2.23
CA THR A 344 23.21 6.39 -1.99
C THR A 344 21.98 5.99 -1.18
N PRO A 345 21.32 4.85 -1.47
CA PRO A 345 20.35 4.28 -0.54
C PRO A 345 21.02 3.86 0.77
N ASP A 346 20.35 4.08 1.90
CA ASP A 346 20.75 3.62 3.23
C ASP A 346 19.79 2.51 3.70
N ARG A 347 18.53 2.86 3.94
CA ARG A 347 17.49 1.92 4.40
C ARG A 347 16.23 2.04 3.57
N VAL A 348 15.45 0.95 3.54
CA VAL A 348 14.12 0.88 2.92
C VAL A 348 13.14 0.36 3.96
N TYR A 349 12.00 1.04 4.08
CA TYR A 349 10.91 0.69 4.99
C TYR A 349 9.59 0.61 4.24
N GLU A 350 8.78 -0.39 4.59
CA GLU A 350 7.46 -0.62 4.03
C GLU A 350 6.41 -0.29 5.11
N ILE A 351 5.62 0.76 4.91
CA ILE A 351 4.73 1.36 5.92
C ILE A 351 3.26 1.35 5.50
N LEU A 352 2.32 1.34 6.45
CA LEU A 352 0.88 1.25 6.19
C LEU A 352 0.13 2.59 6.33
N ASN A 353 0.52 3.44 7.28
CA ASN A 353 -0.15 4.70 7.55
C ASN A 353 0.59 5.88 6.91
N ASP A 354 1.72 6.25 7.48
CA ASP A 354 2.37 7.53 7.19
C ASP A 354 3.88 7.51 7.41
N VAL A 355 4.55 8.36 6.64
CA VAL A 355 5.93 8.79 6.89
C VAL A 355 5.92 10.28 7.20
N VAL A 356 6.56 10.64 8.29
CA VAL A 356 6.62 12.00 8.81
C VAL A 356 8.07 12.47 8.79
N LEU A 357 8.34 13.65 8.25
CA LEU A 357 9.62 14.33 8.40
C LEU A 357 9.40 15.55 9.30
N ASP A 358 9.94 15.53 10.51
CA ASP A 358 9.75 16.57 11.53
C ASP A 358 11.07 17.18 12.02
N ARG A 359 11.02 18.34 12.68
CA ARG A 359 12.22 19.04 13.20
C ARG A 359 12.99 18.29 14.30
N GLY A 360 12.44 17.22 14.85
CA GLY A 360 13.03 16.43 15.93
C GLY A 360 13.19 17.24 17.22
N PRO A 361 14.33 17.12 17.93
CA PRO A 361 14.57 17.86 19.18
C PRO A 361 14.88 19.35 18.95
N ASN A 362 15.05 19.79 17.70
CA ASN A 362 15.46 21.16 17.39
C ASN A 362 14.36 22.16 17.80
N PRO A 363 14.71 23.31 18.43
CA PRO A 363 13.74 24.31 18.86
C PRO A 363 13.26 25.20 17.70
N THR A 364 13.96 25.20 16.57
CA THR A 364 13.59 25.94 15.35
C THR A 364 12.77 25.06 14.41
N MET A 365 11.91 25.69 13.60
CA MET A 365 11.19 25.02 12.51
C MET A 365 12.16 24.31 11.56
N SER A 366 11.72 23.17 11.02
CA SER A 366 12.40 22.47 9.93
C SER A 366 12.24 23.22 8.61
N GLN A 367 13.25 23.11 7.74
CA GLN A 367 13.21 23.50 6.34
C GLN A 367 13.22 22.21 5.51
N ILE A 368 12.16 21.98 4.74
CA ILE A 368 11.93 20.73 4.01
C ILE A 368 11.54 21.06 2.57
N GLU A 369 12.24 20.51 1.59
CA GLU A 369 11.82 20.59 0.18
C GLU A 369 11.00 19.38 -0.21
N LEU A 370 9.83 19.63 -0.82
CA LEU A 370 8.96 18.61 -1.36
C LEU A 370 9.06 18.59 -2.89
N PHE A 371 9.28 17.39 -3.42
CA PHE A 371 9.36 17.10 -4.85
C PHE A 371 8.30 16.06 -5.23
N GLY A 372 7.68 16.21 -6.40
CA GLY A 372 6.76 15.24 -6.97
C GLY A 372 7.20 14.85 -8.38
N ASP A 373 7.49 13.56 -8.56
CA ASP A 373 8.15 12.97 -9.73
C ASP A 373 9.43 13.70 -10.14
N ASP A 374 9.28 14.75 -10.93
CA ASP A 374 10.30 15.46 -11.68
C ASP A 374 10.22 16.98 -11.48
N GLU A 375 9.33 17.44 -10.58
CA GLU A 375 9.03 18.85 -10.28
C GLU A 375 9.27 19.16 -8.79
N HIS A 376 9.71 20.39 -8.50
CA HIS A 376 9.80 20.91 -7.13
C HIS A 376 8.45 21.54 -6.79
N PHE A 377 7.78 21.00 -5.79
CA PHE A 377 6.45 21.48 -5.40
C PHE A 377 6.55 22.72 -4.52
N THR A 378 7.33 22.65 -3.43
CA THR A 378 7.50 23.79 -2.51
C THR A 378 8.57 23.50 -1.45
N THR A 379 9.17 24.57 -0.94
CA THR A 379 9.98 24.57 0.29
C THR A 379 9.11 24.94 1.49
N LEU A 380 9.02 24.05 2.46
CA LEU A 380 8.23 24.19 3.68
C LEU A 380 9.09 24.69 4.84
N LEU A 381 8.60 25.70 5.55
CA LEU A 381 9.04 26.06 6.89
C LEU A 381 7.93 25.68 7.87
N ALA A 382 8.16 24.63 8.66
CA ALA A 382 7.13 23.94 9.44
C ALA A 382 7.72 23.17 10.64
N ASP A 383 6.87 22.70 11.56
CA ASP A 383 7.27 21.64 12.51
C ASP A 383 7.60 20.33 11.77
N GLY A 384 6.96 20.10 10.61
CA GLY A 384 7.26 18.99 9.72
C GLY A 384 6.28 18.84 8.55
N ILE A 385 6.37 17.71 7.84
CA ILE A 385 5.43 17.26 6.82
C ILE A 385 5.06 15.79 7.05
N CYS A 386 3.81 15.43 6.79
CA CYS A 386 3.27 14.08 6.82
C CYS A 386 2.84 13.66 5.42
N ILE A 387 3.32 12.52 4.95
CA ILE A 387 2.87 11.87 3.71
C ILE A 387 2.17 10.57 4.12
N ALA A 388 0.87 10.47 3.86
CA ALA A 388 0.01 9.41 4.36
C ALA A 388 -0.71 8.63 3.25
N THR A 389 -0.89 7.33 3.46
CA THR A 389 -1.76 6.47 2.65
C THR A 389 -3.24 6.82 2.95
N PRO A 390 -4.20 6.33 2.14
CA PRO A 390 -5.62 6.43 2.46
C PRO A 390 -5.98 5.77 3.79
N THR A 391 -5.23 4.74 4.21
CA THR A 391 -5.40 4.09 5.52
C THR A 391 -4.81 4.95 6.65
N GLY A 392 -3.68 5.61 6.41
CA GLY A 392 -3.11 6.62 7.33
C GLY A 392 -3.93 7.90 7.43
N SER A 393 -4.91 8.13 6.54
CA SER A 393 -5.72 9.35 6.54
C SER A 393 -6.45 9.61 7.86
N THR A 394 -6.80 8.56 8.61
CA THR A 394 -7.42 8.58 9.94
C THR A 394 -6.43 8.62 11.11
N ALA A 395 -5.12 8.54 10.84
CA ALA A 395 -4.05 8.49 11.84
C ALA A 395 -3.43 9.88 12.07
N TYR A 396 -2.11 10.02 12.00
CA TYR A 396 -1.44 11.29 12.32
C TYR A 396 -1.78 12.40 11.30
N ASN A 397 -2.04 12.04 10.04
CA ASN A 397 -2.58 12.94 9.03
C ASN A 397 -3.85 13.68 9.49
N LEU A 398 -4.81 12.99 10.14
CA LEU A 398 -6.04 13.61 10.64
C LEU A 398 -5.73 14.64 11.74
N ALA A 399 -4.83 14.29 12.66
CA ALA A 399 -4.41 15.17 13.74
C ALA A 399 -3.66 16.41 13.24
N ALA A 400 -2.92 16.30 12.14
CA ALA A 400 -2.26 17.40 11.44
C ALA A 400 -3.21 18.27 10.60
N GLY A 401 -4.52 17.97 10.55
CA GLY A 401 -5.52 18.72 9.78
C GLY A 401 -5.70 18.25 8.33
N GLY A 402 -5.17 17.09 7.98
CA GLY A 402 -5.38 16.44 6.69
C GLY A 402 -6.80 15.87 6.53
N SER A 403 -7.20 15.62 5.28
CA SER A 403 -8.52 15.06 4.98
C SER A 403 -8.62 13.55 5.26
N LEU A 404 -9.83 13.08 5.56
CA LEU A 404 -10.16 11.66 5.56
C LEU A 404 -10.27 11.13 4.12
N SER A 405 -9.81 9.90 3.88
CA SER A 405 -9.94 9.22 2.59
C SER A 405 -10.45 7.79 2.76
N HIS A 406 -11.25 7.31 1.80
CA HIS A 406 -11.66 5.91 1.76
C HIS A 406 -10.44 5.02 1.47
N PRO A 407 -10.28 3.82 2.08
CA PRO A 407 -9.07 3.01 1.94
C PRO A 407 -8.82 2.48 0.52
N GLU A 408 -9.86 2.45 -0.33
CA GLU A 408 -9.79 2.04 -1.74
C GLU A 408 -9.46 3.21 -2.69
N ASN A 409 -9.41 4.46 -2.20
CA ASN A 409 -9.06 5.60 -3.03
C ASN A 409 -7.58 5.51 -3.44
N PRO A 410 -7.24 5.63 -4.73
CA PRO A 410 -5.87 5.47 -5.21
C PRO A 410 -5.07 6.77 -5.07
N VAL A 411 -4.86 7.21 -3.82
CA VAL A 411 -4.30 8.54 -3.53
C VAL A 411 -3.23 8.53 -2.45
N ILE A 412 -2.37 9.55 -2.49
CA ILE A 412 -1.42 9.94 -1.45
C ILE A 412 -1.91 11.26 -0.85
N LEU A 413 -1.90 11.37 0.48
CA LEU A 413 -2.23 12.60 1.19
C LEU A 413 -0.95 13.26 1.67
N VAL A 414 -0.83 14.57 1.50
CA VAL A 414 0.32 15.37 1.95
C VAL A 414 -0.17 16.51 2.82
N THR A 415 0.24 16.53 4.08
CA THR A 415 -0.22 17.47 5.11
C THR A 415 0.97 18.05 5.85
N ALA A 416 1.13 19.38 5.85
CA ALA A 416 2.18 20.04 6.63
C ALA A 416 1.76 20.24 8.09
N ILE A 417 2.71 20.11 9.01
CA ILE A 417 2.51 20.16 10.46
C ILE A 417 2.92 21.55 10.94
N CYS A 418 1.97 22.34 11.44
CA CYS A 418 2.22 23.71 11.92
C CYS A 418 3.02 24.58 10.93
N ALA A 419 2.64 24.56 9.64
CA ALA A 419 3.35 25.33 8.61
C ALA A 419 3.27 26.85 8.86
N HIS A 420 4.42 27.51 8.80
CA HIS A 420 4.51 28.98 8.83
C HIS A 420 4.06 29.62 7.50
N THR A 421 4.09 28.84 6.42
CA THR A 421 3.61 29.25 5.09
C THR A 421 2.07 29.29 5.07
N LEU A 422 1.50 30.50 5.20
CA LEU A 422 0.05 30.74 5.29
C LEU A 422 -0.80 30.18 4.13
N SER A 423 -0.19 29.88 2.98
CA SER A 423 -0.85 29.35 1.79
C SER A 423 -0.87 27.82 1.68
N PHE A 424 -0.09 27.09 2.49
CA PHE A 424 -0.05 25.62 2.37
C PHE A 424 -1.36 24.99 2.86
N ARG A 425 -1.93 24.11 2.04
CA ARG A 425 -3.14 23.34 2.34
C ARG A 425 -2.85 21.85 2.13
N PRO A 426 -3.56 20.94 2.83
CA PRO A 426 -3.44 19.51 2.56
C PRO A 426 -3.68 19.21 1.07
N ILE A 427 -2.80 18.41 0.48
CA ILE A 427 -2.81 18.06 -0.94
C ILE A 427 -3.18 16.58 -1.08
N ILE A 428 -4.00 16.25 -2.07
CA ILE A 428 -4.32 14.88 -2.46
C ILE A 428 -3.76 14.64 -3.86
N LEU A 429 -2.92 13.61 -4.00
CA LEU A 429 -2.14 13.28 -5.19
C LEU A 429 -2.44 11.85 -5.64
N PRO A 430 -2.22 11.46 -6.91
CA PRO A 430 -2.42 10.08 -7.35
C PRO A 430 -1.38 9.13 -6.73
N ASP A 431 -1.77 7.88 -6.47
CA ASP A 431 -0.89 6.81 -5.96
C ASP A 431 0.31 6.43 -6.87
N THR A 432 0.34 6.95 -8.09
CA THR A 432 1.41 6.72 -9.08
C THR A 432 2.56 7.72 -9.01
N ILE A 433 2.43 8.81 -8.24
CA ILE A 433 3.49 9.81 -8.10
C ILE A 433 4.59 9.30 -7.16
N VAL A 434 5.85 9.59 -7.49
CA VAL A 434 6.99 9.41 -6.58
C VAL A 434 7.26 10.72 -5.86
N LEU A 435 7.01 10.76 -4.55
CA LEU A 435 7.35 11.93 -3.74
C LEU A 435 8.78 11.82 -3.22
N ARG A 436 9.46 12.96 -3.07
CA ARG A 436 10.70 13.06 -2.31
C ARG A 436 10.57 14.23 -1.33
N MET A 437 10.95 14.00 -0.08
CA MET A 437 11.05 15.06 0.92
C MET A 437 12.47 15.09 1.49
N GLY A 438 13.13 16.23 1.36
CA GLY A 438 14.56 16.37 1.67
C GLY A 438 14.86 17.56 2.56
N VAL A 439 16.01 17.50 3.24
CA VAL A 439 16.54 18.60 4.04
C VAL A 439 17.51 19.38 3.14
N PRO A 440 17.25 20.66 2.83
CA PRO A 440 18.14 21.46 1.96
C PRO A 440 19.54 21.64 2.54
N TYR A 441 20.53 21.91 1.69
CA TYR A 441 21.92 22.09 2.12
C TYR A 441 22.16 23.36 2.96
N ASP A 442 21.31 24.37 2.81
CA ASP A 442 21.32 25.61 3.59
C ASP A 442 20.49 25.52 4.89
N ALA A 443 19.79 24.40 5.11
CA ALA A 443 18.99 24.18 6.31
C ALA A 443 19.85 24.25 7.58
N ARG A 444 19.40 25.04 8.55
CA ARG A 444 20.14 25.31 9.80
C ARG A 444 20.25 24.12 10.75
N THR A 445 19.38 23.11 10.60
CA THR A 445 19.27 21.96 11.49
C THR A 445 18.92 20.71 10.70
N SER A 446 19.26 19.54 11.24
CA SER A 446 18.75 18.25 10.78
C SER A 446 17.22 18.17 10.92
N SER A 447 16.62 17.19 10.25
CA SER A 447 15.23 16.78 10.45
C SER A 447 15.18 15.27 10.70
N TRP A 448 14.05 14.75 11.15
CA TRP A 448 13.89 13.36 11.58
C TRP A 448 12.75 12.70 10.82
N ALA A 449 13.07 11.67 10.04
CA ALA A 449 12.09 10.84 9.37
C ALA A 449 11.56 9.76 10.33
N SER A 450 10.24 9.62 10.41
CA SER A 450 9.51 8.66 11.25
C SER A 450 8.61 7.78 10.38
N PHE A 451 8.65 6.46 10.59
CA PHE A 451 7.97 5.46 9.74
C PHE A 451 6.91 4.71 10.57
N ASP A 452 5.62 4.86 10.22
CA ASP A 452 4.46 4.34 11.00
C ASP A 452 4.51 4.72 12.50
N GLY A 453 5.20 5.80 12.86
CA GLY A 453 5.45 6.21 14.24
C GLY A 453 6.33 5.27 15.06
N ARG A 454 7.08 4.36 14.44
CA ARG A 454 7.91 3.35 15.14
C ARG A 454 9.40 3.64 15.07
N GLU A 455 9.97 3.59 13.87
CA GLU A 455 11.39 3.82 13.63
C GLU A 455 11.62 5.28 13.29
N ARG A 456 12.65 5.89 13.88
CA ARG A 456 13.05 7.27 13.57
C ARG A 456 14.51 7.33 13.12
N VAL A 457 14.76 8.06 12.04
CA VAL A 457 16.09 8.22 11.45
C VAL A 457 16.35 9.71 11.18
N GLU A 458 17.47 10.22 11.68
CA GLU A 458 17.91 11.58 11.41
C GLU A 458 18.38 11.73 9.95
N LEU A 459 17.94 12.82 9.30
CA LEU A 459 18.34 13.28 7.98
C LEU A 459 19.17 14.56 8.14
N HIS A 460 20.36 14.57 7.56
CA HIS A 460 21.25 15.73 7.54
C HIS A 460 20.96 16.60 6.30
N PRO A 461 21.40 17.86 6.28
CA PRO A 461 21.39 18.70 5.07
C PRO A 461 21.95 17.95 3.84
N GLY A 462 21.10 17.81 2.81
CA GLY A 462 21.34 17.02 1.60
C GLY A 462 20.67 15.64 1.59
N ASP A 463 20.29 15.07 2.73
CA ASP A 463 19.58 13.78 2.76
C ASP A 463 18.09 13.95 2.42
N TYR A 464 17.49 12.91 1.83
CA TYR A 464 16.06 12.89 1.53
C TYR A 464 15.43 11.49 1.66
N VAL A 465 14.11 11.46 1.79
CA VAL A 465 13.30 10.23 1.73
C VAL A 465 12.52 10.21 0.42
N THR A 466 12.65 9.13 -0.35
CA THR A 466 11.78 8.82 -1.48
C THR A 466 10.59 8.02 -1.00
N VAL A 467 9.38 8.36 -1.42
CA VAL A 467 8.12 7.69 -1.08
C VAL A 467 7.39 7.30 -2.36
N SER A 468 7.00 6.03 -2.48
CA SER A 468 6.23 5.52 -3.63
C SER A 468 5.23 4.46 -3.17
N ALA A 469 4.19 4.20 -3.97
CA ALA A 469 3.28 3.08 -3.71
C ALA A 469 4.05 1.75 -3.63
N SER A 470 3.79 1.00 -2.57
CA SER A 470 4.44 -0.28 -2.32
C SER A 470 3.92 -1.36 -3.27
N ARG A 471 4.86 -2.23 -3.64
CA ARG A 471 4.60 -3.45 -4.40
C ARG A 471 3.97 -4.58 -3.55
N TYR A 472 3.93 -4.41 -2.23
CA TYR A 472 3.44 -5.39 -1.24
C TYR A 472 2.28 -4.80 -0.41
N PRO A 473 1.03 -4.78 -0.92
CA PRO A 473 -0.11 -4.23 -0.19
C PRO A 473 -0.45 -5.05 1.06
N PHE A 474 -1.02 -4.37 2.07
CA PHE A 474 -1.43 -5.04 3.31
C PHE A 474 -2.79 -5.74 3.13
N ALA A 475 -2.82 -7.06 3.29
CA ALA A 475 -3.99 -7.90 3.09
C ALA A 475 -4.87 -7.96 4.35
N ASN A 476 -5.81 -7.01 4.52
CA ASN A 476 -6.72 -6.99 5.67
C ASN A 476 -7.96 -7.88 5.43
N VAL A 477 -8.28 -8.78 6.35
CA VAL A 477 -9.50 -9.61 6.28
C VAL A 477 -10.73 -8.78 6.67
N LEU A 478 -11.80 -8.90 5.89
CA LEU A 478 -13.07 -8.20 6.13
C LEU A 478 -14.11 -9.12 6.80
N PRO A 479 -15.00 -8.57 7.65
CA PRO A 479 -16.20 -9.25 8.11
C PRO A 479 -17.08 -9.73 6.95
N GLN A 480 -17.68 -10.90 7.11
CA GLN A 480 -18.63 -11.41 6.12
C GLN A 480 -19.91 -10.56 6.10
N GLY A 481 -20.45 -10.33 4.90
CA GLY A 481 -21.74 -9.65 4.69
C GLY A 481 -21.73 -8.12 4.77
N ARG A 482 -20.61 -7.46 5.08
CA ARG A 482 -20.54 -5.99 5.27
C ARG A 482 -19.71 -5.24 4.22
N ARG A 483 -19.90 -5.55 2.94
CA ARG A 483 -19.20 -4.84 1.86
C ARG A 483 -19.61 -3.36 1.82
N GLY A 484 -18.65 -2.45 1.97
CA GLY A 484 -18.83 -1.00 1.85
C GLY A 484 -19.32 -0.27 3.12
N GLU A 485 -20.16 -0.88 3.94
CA GLU A 485 -20.70 -0.21 5.15
C GLU A 485 -19.66 -0.02 6.26
N ASP A 486 -18.68 -0.93 6.37
CA ASP A 486 -17.73 -0.98 7.49
C ASP A 486 -16.93 0.32 7.66
N TRP A 487 -16.52 1.01 6.58
CA TRP A 487 -15.73 2.25 6.72
C TRP A 487 -16.59 3.42 7.21
N VAL A 488 -17.78 3.62 6.64
CA VAL A 488 -18.70 4.68 7.07
C VAL A 488 -19.15 4.44 8.52
N HIS A 489 -19.45 3.18 8.87
CA HIS A 489 -19.79 2.79 10.23
C HIS A 489 -18.62 3.00 11.21
N SER A 490 -17.40 2.60 10.82
CA SER A 490 -16.18 2.80 11.63
C SER A 490 -15.91 4.28 11.89
N ILE A 491 -15.99 5.16 10.87
CA ILE A 491 -15.84 6.61 11.11
C ILE A 491 -16.98 7.16 11.97
N SER A 492 -18.23 6.81 11.68
CA SER A 492 -19.38 7.32 12.46
C SER A 492 -19.28 6.93 13.93
N LYS A 493 -18.78 5.72 14.23
CA LYS A 493 -18.53 5.22 15.58
C LYS A 493 -17.32 5.89 16.23
N THR A 494 -16.18 5.92 15.56
CA THR A 494 -14.90 6.38 16.14
C THR A 494 -14.83 7.91 16.30
N LEU A 495 -15.45 8.68 15.40
CA LEU A 495 -15.54 10.14 15.48
C LEU A 495 -16.84 10.63 16.13
N ASN A 496 -17.72 9.73 16.60
CA ASN A 496 -19.07 10.05 17.07
C ASN A 496 -19.88 10.93 16.08
N TRP A 497 -19.67 10.73 14.78
CA TRP A 497 -20.32 11.52 13.73
C TRP A 497 -21.84 11.31 13.81
N ASN A 498 -22.61 12.39 13.64
CA ASN A 498 -24.08 12.39 13.71
C ASN A 498 -24.71 12.02 15.07
N SER A 499 -23.94 12.02 16.15
CA SER A 499 -24.45 11.87 17.54
C SER A 499 -25.37 13.02 18.02
N ARG A 500 -25.40 14.16 17.30
CA ARG A 500 -26.24 15.32 17.62
C ARG A 500 -27.69 15.08 17.22
N GLN A 501 -28.63 15.28 18.15
CA GLN A 501 -30.06 15.21 17.84
C GLN A 501 -30.42 16.16 16.69
N LYS A 502 -31.23 15.68 15.73
CA LYS A 502 -31.79 16.53 14.66
C LYS A 502 -32.50 17.74 15.28
N GLN A 503 -32.17 18.94 14.82
CA GLN A 503 -32.90 20.14 15.21
C GLN A 503 -34.38 19.95 14.88
N LYS A 504 -35.24 20.03 15.91
CA LYS A 504 -36.67 20.10 15.72
C LYS A 504 -36.97 21.46 15.08
N SER A 505 -37.80 21.47 14.04
CA SER A 505 -38.38 22.71 13.52
C SER A 505 -39.08 23.45 14.65
N PHE A 506 -39.00 24.79 14.66
CA PHE A 506 -39.89 25.60 15.49
C PHE A 506 -41.35 25.19 15.18
N LYS A 507 -42.13 25.00 16.23
CA LYS A 507 -43.58 24.74 16.16
C LYS A 507 -44.35 26.05 16.23
#